data_AF-A0A259DJT1-F1
#
_entry.id   AF-A0A259DJT1-F1
#
_cell.length_a   1.000
_cell.length_b   1.000
_cell.length_c   1.000
_cell.angle_alpha   90.00
_cell.angle_beta   90.00
_cell.angle_gamma   90.00
#
_symmetry.space_group_name_H-M   'P 1'
#
loop_
_entity.id
_entity.type
_entity.pdbx_description
1 polymer ?
#
loop_
_entity_poly.entity_id
_entity_poly.type
_entity_poly.pdbx_seq_one_letter_code
_entity_poly.pdbx_strand_id
1 'polypeptide(L)'
;MFEIQRYPYISLDTETTGLSWPQDRMFGFSLAAPDGQIYLTQGFLDRKARGEVSDAELASVIAHELGHVALGHTRRRMIDFTGQNAVFVMLSALLNRFLPGIGVWIANMISGALMAHMSRRDEFEADAYAAALLVKAGIGVGPQVSLFRKLSSLTGAAGAGTPAWLLSHPKTDDRIAAIEMLDARWREA
;
A
#
# COMPACT_ATOMS: atom_id res chain seq x y z
N MET A 1 -3.74 -6.59 24.73
CA MET A 1 -5.03 -5.87 24.73
C MET A 1 -4.84 -4.68 23.81
N PHE A 2 -5.42 -4.71 22.61
CA PHE A 2 -5.28 -3.62 21.64
C PHE A 2 -6.29 -2.53 22.02
N GLU A 3 -5.81 -1.35 22.37
CA GLU A 3 -6.67 -0.21 22.68
C GLU A 3 -7.06 0.47 21.37
N ILE A 4 -8.27 0.17 20.89
CA ILE A 4 -8.87 0.91 19.78
C ILE A 4 -9.38 2.23 20.36
N GLN A 5 -8.55 3.26 20.34
CA GLN A 5 -8.97 4.60 20.72
C GLN A 5 -9.90 5.14 19.63
N ARG A 6 -11.19 5.24 19.96
CA ARG A 6 -12.17 5.97 19.14
C ARG A 6 -11.86 7.45 19.28
N TYR A 7 -11.19 8.02 18.30
CA TYR A 7 -11.05 9.46 18.20
C TYR A 7 -12.23 10.04 17.40
N PRO A 8 -13.12 10.84 18.03
CA PRO A 8 -13.86 11.83 17.28
C PRO A 8 -12.82 12.87 16.87
N TYR A 9 -12.57 13.03 15.58
CA TYR A 9 -11.46 13.84 15.06
C TYR A 9 -11.38 15.21 15.74
N ILE A 10 -10.26 15.55 16.38
CA ILE A 10 -9.72 16.91 16.63
C ILE A 10 -8.21 16.76 16.83
N SER A 11 -7.47 17.65 16.17
CA SER A 11 -6.00 17.79 16.12
C SER A 11 -5.30 17.90 17.47
N LEU A 12 -3.96 17.83 17.40
CA LEU A 12 -2.91 18.50 18.21
C LEU A 12 -1.88 17.45 18.68
N ASP A 13 -0.73 17.33 18.04
CA ASP A 13 0.34 18.29 18.27
C ASP A 13 1.10 18.66 16.98
N THR A 14 0.94 19.91 16.54
CA THR A 14 1.71 20.56 15.47
C THR A 14 2.96 21.29 15.98
N GLU A 15 3.24 21.26 17.29
CA GLU A 15 4.35 22.00 17.92
C GLU A 15 5.64 21.19 18.01
N THR A 16 5.61 19.85 17.97
CA THR A 16 6.83 19.03 18.18
C THR A 16 7.58 18.59 16.92
N THR A 17 7.00 18.68 15.71
CA THR A 17 7.65 18.16 14.49
C THR A 17 7.74 19.14 13.32
N GLY A 18 7.09 20.31 13.38
CA GLY A 18 7.18 21.35 12.36
C GLY A 18 6.77 20.93 10.94
N LEU A 19 6.19 19.74 10.76
CA LEU A 19 5.76 19.22 9.46
C LEU A 19 4.24 19.25 9.36
N SER A 20 3.71 20.26 8.66
CA SER A 20 2.31 20.30 8.26
C SER A 20 2.10 19.38 7.06
N TRP A 21 1.39 18.27 7.27
CA TRP A 21 0.95 17.42 6.16
C TRP A 21 -0.35 17.99 5.57
N PRO A 22 -0.41 18.27 4.25
CA PRO A 22 -1.64 18.73 3.60
C PRO A 22 -2.71 17.64 3.66
N GLN A 23 -3.83 17.94 4.33
CA GLN A 23 -4.95 17.00 4.56
C GLN A 23 -5.65 16.56 3.26
N ASP A 24 -5.51 17.36 2.20
CA ASP A 24 -5.99 17.09 0.84
C ASP A 24 -5.15 16.04 0.08
N ARG A 25 -4.02 15.61 0.65
CA ARG A 25 -3.11 14.62 0.05
C ARG A 25 -3.06 13.28 0.80
N MET A 26 -4.06 12.99 1.63
CA MET A 26 -4.17 11.72 2.33
C MET A 26 -4.75 10.64 1.40
N PHE A 27 -3.88 9.99 0.61
CA PHE A 27 -4.26 8.96 -0.37
C PHE A 27 -4.20 7.55 0.27
N GLY A 28 -5.33 7.01 0.73
CA GLY A 28 -5.43 5.60 1.17
C GLY A 28 -6.64 5.33 2.09
N PHE A 29 -6.99 4.07 2.36
CA PHE A 29 -7.84 3.73 3.53
C PHE A 29 -7.04 3.64 4.82
N SER A 30 -5.74 3.52 4.67
CA SER A 30 -4.77 3.53 5.74
C SER A 30 -3.44 4.06 5.24
N LEU A 31 -2.63 4.57 6.17
CA LEU A 31 -1.24 4.95 5.89
C LEU A 31 -0.42 4.55 7.10
N ALA A 32 0.68 3.83 6.87
CA ALA A 32 1.68 3.68 7.91
C ALA A 32 2.78 4.74 7.82
N ALA A 33 2.94 5.50 8.89
CA ALA A 33 4.07 6.39 9.05
C ALA A 33 5.35 5.60 9.41
N PRO A 34 6.54 6.15 9.10
CA PRO A 34 7.82 5.49 9.38
C PRO A 34 8.08 5.17 10.87
N ASP A 35 7.35 5.82 11.78
CA ASP A 35 7.39 5.61 13.22
C ASP A 35 6.45 4.48 13.71
N GLY A 36 5.73 3.83 12.78
CA GLY A 36 4.83 2.71 13.07
C GLY A 36 3.39 3.12 13.37
N GLN A 37 3.04 4.40 13.28
CA GLN A 37 1.64 4.83 13.39
C GLN A 37 0.86 4.40 12.15
N ILE A 38 -0.33 3.84 12.33
CA ILE A 38 -1.23 3.46 11.24
C ILE A 38 -2.46 4.36 11.31
N TYR A 39 -2.63 5.19 10.30
CA TYR A 39 -3.83 5.99 10.11
C TYR A 39 -4.87 5.16 9.38
N LEU A 40 -6.15 5.38 9.67
CA LEU A 40 -7.28 4.82 8.92
C LEU A 40 -8.15 5.98 8.45
N THR A 41 -8.65 5.96 7.22
CA THR A 41 -9.54 7.03 6.76
C THR A 41 -10.97 6.82 7.20
N GLN A 42 -11.67 7.93 7.39
CA GLN A 42 -13.06 7.97 7.83
C GLN A 42 -13.96 7.11 6.92
N GLY A 43 -13.75 7.18 5.60
CA GLY A 43 -14.52 6.38 4.65
C GLY A 43 -14.38 4.86 4.83
N PHE A 44 -13.25 4.37 5.35
CA PHE A 44 -13.10 2.96 5.72
C PHE A 44 -13.91 2.62 6.97
N LEU A 45 -13.79 3.48 7.99
CA LEU A 45 -14.48 3.30 9.27
C LEU A 45 -16.00 3.33 9.10
N ASP A 46 -16.50 4.18 8.22
CA ASP A 46 -17.93 4.25 7.90
C ASP A 46 -18.41 2.97 7.21
N ARG A 47 -17.62 2.36 6.32
CA ARG A 47 -17.93 1.07 5.68
C ARG A 47 -17.95 -0.07 6.69
N LYS A 48 -17.00 -0.07 7.61
CA LYS A 48 -17.00 -0.98 8.76
C LYS A 48 -18.25 -0.79 9.63
N ALA A 49 -18.62 0.45 9.93
CA ALA A 49 -19.82 0.76 10.71
C ALA A 49 -21.11 0.31 10.01
N ARG A 50 -21.13 0.30 8.67
CA ARG A 50 -22.23 -0.26 7.87
C ARG A 50 -22.19 -1.78 7.71
N GLY A 51 -21.21 -2.47 8.28
CA GLY A 51 -21.07 -3.92 8.18
C GLY A 51 -20.55 -4.43 6.84
N GLU A 52 -20.08 -3.55 5.95
CA GLU A 52 -19.52 -3.92 4.64
C GLU A 52 -18.11 -4.55 4.80
N VAL A 53 -17.42 -4.18 5.88
CA VAL A 53 -16.09 -4.65 6.26
C VAL A 53 -16.14 -5.20 7.69
N SER A 54 -15.70 -6.44 7.86
CA SER A 54 -15.58 -7.11 9.16
C SER A 54 -14.32 -6.69 9.92
N ASP A 55 -14.27 -6.96 11.24
CA ASP A 55 -13.09 -6.72 12.07
C ASP A 55 -11.84 -7.45 11.56
N ALA A 56 -12.01 -8.68 11.06
CA ALA A 56 -10.92 -9.47 10.51
C ALA A 56 -10.41 -8.91 9.18
N GLU A 57 -11.29 -8.32 8.36
CA GLU A 57 -10.90 -7.62 7.13
C GLU A 57 -10.19 -6.30 7.44
N LEU A 58 -10.63 -5.54 8.45
CA LEU A 58 -9.87 -4.40 8.95
C LEU A 58 -8.48 -4.83 9.46
N ALA A 59 -8.40 -5.93 10.20
CA ALA A 59 -7.12 -6.46 10.68
C ALA A 59 -6.18 -6.80 9.50
N SER A 60 -6.72 -7.25 8.36
CA SER A 60 -5.92 -7.52 7.16
C SER A 60 -5.32 -6.26 6.53
N VAL A 61 -6.04 -5.13 6.55
CA VAL A 61 -5.51 -3.83 6.11
C VAL A 61 -4.37 -3.40 7.02
N ILE A 62 -4.58 -3.45 8.34
CA ILE A 62 -3.57 -3.07 9.32
C ILE A 62 -2.31 -3.94 9.18
N ALA A 63 -2.49 -5.26 9.01
CA ALA A 63 -1.38 -6.19 8.82
C ALA A 63 -0.57 -5.91 7.54
N HIS A 64 -1.23 -5.49 6.46
CA HIS A 64 -0.59 -5.09 5.21
C HIS A 64 0.26 -3.82 5.38
N GLU A 65 -0.28 -2.80 6.04
CA GLU A 65 0.45 -1.57 6.35
C GLU A 65 1.66 -1.82 7.26
N LEU A 66 1.50 -2.70 8.27
CA LEU A 66 2.62 -3.16 9.09
C LEU A 66 3.69 -3.87 8.25
N GLY A 67 3.30 -4.61 7.22
CA GLY A 67 4.22 -5.21 6.26
C GLY A 67 5.08 -4.17 5.55
N HIS A 68 4.49 -3.06 5.10
CA HIS A 68 5.26 -1.97 4.49
C HIS A 68 6.28 -1.35 5.46
N VAL A 69 5.91 -1.16 6.74
CA VAL A 69 6.83 -0.63 7.75
C VAL A 69 7.92 -1.63 8.10
N ALA A 70 7.54 -2.87 8.43
CA ALA A 70 8.45 -3.91 8.88
C ALA A 70 9.51 -4.24 7.83
N LEU A 71 9.12 -4.23 6.56
CA LEU A 71 10.03 -4.48 5.45
C LEU A 71 10.80 -3.23 5.01
N GLY A 72 10.45 -2.06 5.52
CA GLY A 72 11.13 -0.80 5.22
C GLY A 72 10.79 -0.21 3.85
N HIS A 73 9.64 -0.54 3.27
CA HIS A 73 9.17 -0.02 1.98
C HIS A 73 9.11 1.51 1.98
N THR A 74 8.55 2.11 3.03
CA THR A 74 8.47 3.57 3.16
C THR A 74 9.85 4.23 3.19
N ARG A 75 10.80 3.62 3.91
CA ARG A 75 12.19 4.10 3.97
C ARG A 75 12.91 3.95 2.64
N ARG A 76 12.76 2.81 1.96
CA ARG A 76 13.32 2.57 0.62
C ARG A 76 12.80 3.62 -0.38
N ARG A 77 11.49 3.83 -0.45
CA ARG A 77 10.88 4.83 -1.34
C ARG A 77 11.40 6.25 -1.11
N MET A 78 11.65 6.64 0.14
CA MET A 78 12.24 7.95 0.46
C MET A 78 13.70 8.06 0.01
N ILE A 79 14.51 7.01 0.18
CA ILE A 79 15.93 7.01 -0.21
C ILE A 79 16.08 6.91 -1.73
N ASP A 80 15.31 6.02 -2.35
CA ASP A 80 15.42 5.69 -3.77
C ASP A 80 15.05 6.89 -4.66
N PHE A 81 14.32 7.89 -4.17
CA PHE A 81 14.01 9.11 -4.93
C PHE A 81 15.28 9.82 -5.45
N THR A 82 16.38 9.76 -4.68
CA THR A 82 17.67 10.34 -5.09
C THR A 82 18.41 9.47 -6.11
N GLY A 83 18.42 8.14 -5.90
CA GLY A 83 19.05 7.18 -6.80
C GLY A 83 18.31 7.06 -8.14
N GLN A 84 16.99 7.14 -8.14
CA GLN A 84 16.14 7.06 -9.33
C GLN A 84 16.38 8.26 -10.26
N ASN A 85 16.52 9.46 -9.72
CA ASN A 85 16.88 10.64 -10.50
C ASN A 85 18.28 10.51 -11.11
N ALA A 86 19.25 9.97 -10.37
CA ALA A 86 20.58 9.72 -10.90
C ALA A 86 20.58 8.67 -12.04
N VAL A 87 19.85 7.57 -11.87
CA VAL A 87 19.66 6.53 -12.90
C VAL A 87 18.98 7.12 -14.13
N PHE A 88 17.91 7.89 -13.95
CA PHE A 88 17.21 8.54 -15.06
C PHE A 88 18.11 9.53 -15.82
N VAL A 89 18.86 10.38 -15.11
CA VAL A 89 19.79 11.34 -15.73
C VAL A 89 20.89 10.61 -16.50
N MET A 90 21.46 9.54 -15.92
CA MET A 90 22.47 8.72 -16.58
C MET A 90 21.91 8.05 -17.84
N LEU A 91 20.76 7.37 -17.75
CA LEU A 91 20.11 6.72 -18.91
C LEU A 91 19.77 7.76 -19.98
N SER A 92 19.24 8.91 -19.59
CA SER A 92 18.87 9.98 -20.52
C SER A 92 20.11 10.52 -21.24
N ALA A 93 21.21 10.76 -20.53
CA ALA A 93 22.45 11.26 -21.13
C ALA A 93 23.07 10.23 -22.10
N LEU A 94 23.08 8.95 -21.73
CA LEU A 94 23.59 7.87 -22.57
C LEU A 94 22.72 7.67 -23.82
N LEU A 95 21.40 7.53 -23.65
CA LEU A 95 20.49 7.26 -24.76
C LEU A 95 20.37 8.46 -25.70
N ASN A 96 20.34 9.69 -25.18
CA ASN A 96 20.25 10.89 -26.02
C ASN A 96 21.52 11.13 -26.85
N ARG A 97 22.67 10.57 -26.44
CA ARG A 97 23.91 10.59 -27.23
C ARG A 97 23.81 9.74 -28.51
N PHE A 98 23.08 8.61 -28.47
CA PHE A 98 22.92 7.71 -29.61
C PHE A 98 21.62 7.94 -30.38
N LEU A 99 20.58 8.44 -29.70
CA LEU A 99 19.24 8.68 -30.23
C LEU A 99 18.75 10.06 -29.77
N PRO A 100 19.19 11.15 -30.43
CA PRO A 100 18.81 12.51 -30.05
C PRO A 100 17.28 12.70 -30.08
N GLY A 101 16.72 13.28 -29.02
CA GLY A 101 15.28 13.53 -28.88
C GLY A 101 14.46 12.31 -28.42
N ILE A 102 14.72 11.12 -28.98
CA ILE A 102 14.00 9.88 -28.62
C ILE A 102 14.58 9.24 -27.35
N GLY A 103 15.87 9.41 -27.09
CA GLY A 103 16.56 8.77 -25.96
C GLY A 103 15.97 9.14 -24.59
N VAL A 104 15.51 10.37 -24.41
CA VAL A 104 14.84 10.82 -23.18
C VAL A 104 13.47 10.15 -23.01
N TRP A 105 12.73 9.94 -24.10
CA TRP A 105 11.45 9.24 -24.06
C TRP A 105 11.62 7.76 -23.67
N ILE A 106 12.62 7.09 -24.25
CA ILE A 106 12.97 5.70 -23.89
C ILE A 106 13.42 5.62 -22.43
N ALA A 107 14.26 6.56 -21.96
CA ALA A 107 14.69 6.62 -20.57
C ALA A 107 13.49 6.75 -19.61
N ASN A 108 12.51 7.58 -19.93
CA ASN A 108 11.28 7.73 -19.14
C ASN A 108 10.49 6.41 -19.09
N MET A 109 10.34 5.71 -20.22
CA MET A 109 9.65 4.43 -20.25
C MET A 109 10.35 3.37 -19.38
N ILE A 110 11.67 3.25 -19.50
CA ILE A 110 12.45 2.26 -18.74
C ILE A 110 12.37 2.56 -17.25
N SER A 111 12.59 3.82 -16.85
CA SER A 111 12.51 4.23 -15.45
C SER A 111 11.11 4.02 -14.89
N GLY A 112 10.05 4.38 -15.63
CA GLY A 112 8.67 4.16 -15.22
C GLY A 112 8.34 2.68 -15.05
N ALA A 113 8.78 1.82 -15.97
CA ALA A 113 8.58 0.38 -15.87
C ALA A 113 9.31 -0.22 -14.66
N LEU A 114 10.54 0.23 -14.38
CA LEU A 114 11.31 -0.19 -13.21
C LEU A 114 10.61 0.19 -11.92
N MET A 115 10.13 1.43 -11.81
CA MET A 115 9.38 1.90 -10.64
C MET A 115 8.09 1.09 -10.44
N ALA A 116 7.33 0.86 -11.50
CA ALA A 116 6.11 0.06 -11.44
C ALA A 116 6.39 -1.39 -11.00
N HIS A 117 7.49 -1.98 -11.47
CA HIS A 117 7.92 -3.31 -11.05
C HIS A 117 8.31 -3.36 -9.57
N MET A 118 9.13 -2.41 -9.10
CA MET A 118 9.52 -2.32 -7.69
C MET A 118 8.30 -2.12 -6.78
N SER A 119 7.39 -1.21 -7.16
CA SER A 119 6.14 -0.98 -6.44
C SER A 119 5.30 -2.26 -6.36
N ARG A 120 5.12 -2.99 -7.46
CA ARG A 120 4.42 -4.29 -7.42
C ARG A 120 5.10 -5.28 -6.47
N ARG A 121 6.43 -5.35 -6.48
CA ARG A 121 7.16 -6.25 -5.58
C ARG A 121 6.91 -5.93 -4.10
N ASP A 122 6.96 -4.65 -3.74
CA ASP A 122 6.66 -4.19 -2.38
C ASP A 122 5.27 -4.64 -1.92
N GLU A 123 4.27 -4.60 -2.81
CA GLU A 123 2.89 -5.03 -2.51
C GLU A 123 2.80 -6.53 -2.20
N PHE A 124 3.44 -7.38 -3.03
CA PHE A 124 3.48 -8.82 -2.79
C PHE A 124 4.22 -9.18 -1.50
N GLU A 125 5.32 -8.48 -1.21
CA GLU A 125 6.06 -8.67 0.04
C GLU A 125 5.22 -8.26 1.27
N ALA A 126 4.52 -7.13 1.20
CA ALA A 126 3.61 -6.68 2.26
C ALA A 126 2.42 -7.63 2.44
N ASP A 127 1.86 -8.17 1.36
CA ASP A 127 0.80 -9.17 1.42
C ASP A 127 1.24 -10.47 2.07
N ALA A 128 2.42 -10.97 1.72
CA ALA A 128 2.98 -12.18 2.31
C ALA A 128 3.23 -12.00 3.81
N TYR A 129 3.75 -10.82 4.20
CA TYR A 129 3.91 -10.46 5.61
C TYR A 129 2.57 -10.43 6.34
N ALA A 130 1.57 -9.78 5.76
CA ALA A 130 0.22 -9.69 6.33
C ALA A 130 -0.41 -11.08 6.48
N ALA A 131 -0.34 -11.93 5.46
CA ALA A 131 -0.83 -13.30 5.49
C ALA A 131 -0.20 -14.09 6.64
N ALA A 132 1.13 -14.02 6.78
CA ALA A 132 1.84 -14.72 7.85
C ALA A 132 1.45 -14.19 9.23
N LEU A 133 1.31 -12.87 9.38
CA LEU A 133 0.90 -12.25 10.64
C LEU A 133 -0.52 -12.63 11.03
N LEU A 134 -1.47 -12.61 10.09
CA LEU A 134 -2.87 -12.99 10.32
C LEU A 134 -3.01 -14.47 10.67
N VAL A 135 -2.26 -15.36 10.00
CA VAL A 135 -2.21 -16.79 10.34
C VAL A 135 -1.65 -16.98 11.75
N LYS A 136 -0.54 -16.30 12.08
CA LYS A 136 0.05 -16.36 13.43
C LYS A 136 -0.87 -15.80 14.52
N ALA A 137 -1.72 -14.84 14.18
CA ALA A 137 -2.74 -14.29 15.08
C ALA A 137 -4.01 -15.17 15.21
N GLY A 138 -4.08 -16.31 14.51
CA GLY A 138 -5.24 -17.21 14.53
C GLY A 138 -6.43 -16.73 13.69
N ILE A 139 -6.24 -15.70 12.85
CA ILE A 139 -7.27 -15.13 11.97
C ILE A 139 -7.30 -15.87 10.62
N GLY A 140 -6.13 -16.29 10.11
CA GLY A 140 -5.97 -16.91 8.80
C GLY A 140 -5.97 -15.91 7.63
N VAL A 141 -5.76 -16.41 6.41
CA VAL A 141 -5.65 -15.56 5.21
C VAL A 141 -7.01 -15.15 4.60
N GLY A 142 -8.09 -15.83 5.01
CA GLY A 142 -9.43 -15.65 4.44
C GLY A 142 -9.92 -14.20 4.41
N PRO A 143 -9.77 -13.42 5.50
CA PRO A 143 -10.19 -12.02 5.52
C PRO A 143 -9.42 -11.13 4.53
N GLN A 144 -8.12 -11.38 4.34
CA GLN A 144 -7.31 -10.66 3.35
C GLN A 144 -7.82 -10.91 1.94
N VAL A 145 -8.05 -12.19 1.58
CA VAL A 145 -8.63 -12.58 0.27
C VAL A 145 -10.04 -12.03 0.09
N SER A 146 -10.88 -12.09 1.12
CA SER A 146 -12.25 -11.56 1.11
C SER A 146 -12.25 -10.07 0.82
N LEU A 147 -11.41 -9.30 1.53
CA LEU A 147 -11.28 -7.87 1.30
C LEU A 147 -10.83 -7.59 -0.13
N PHE A 148 -9.82 -8.31 -0.64
CA PHE A 148 -9.37 -8.15 -2.02
C PHE A 148 -10.49 -8.35 -3.04
N ARG A 149 -11.35 -9.35 -2.83
CA ARG A 149 -12.50 -9.61 -3.70
C ARG A 149 -13.57 -8.52 -3.59
N LYS A 150 -13.82 -8.01 -2.38
CA LYS A 150 -14.79 -6.94 -2.12
C LYS A 150 -14.39 -5.59 -2.67
N LEU A 151 -13.10 -5.32 -2.88
CA LEU A 151 -12.65 -4.03 -3.39
C LEU A 151 -13.38 -3.64 -4.66
N SER A 152 -13.44 -4.47 -5.69
CA SER A 152 -14.12 -4.14 -6.95
C SER A 152 -15.60 -3.74 -6.78
N SER A 153 -16.32 -4.32 -5.81
CA SER A 153 -17.69 -3.91 -5.48
C SER A 153 -17.75 -2.65 -4.63
N LEU A 154 -16.79 -2.49 -3.71
CA LEU A 154 -16.59 -1.30 -2.89
C LEU A 154 -16.13 -0.09 -3.72
N THR A 155 -15.74 -0.31 -4.98
CA THR A 155 -15.23 0.71 -5.91
C THR A 155 -16.22 1.04 -7.04
N GLY A 156 -17.28 0.24 -7.22
CA GLY A 156 -18.14 0.26 -8.41
C GLY A 156 -19.57 0.76 -8.25
N ALA A 157 -20.07 1.03 -7.03
CA ALA A 157 -21.51 1.22 -6.79
C ALA A 157 -21.95 2.61 -6.28
N ALA A 158 -21.05 3.57 -6.09
CA ALA A 158 -21.42 4.94 -5.77
C ALA A 158 -20.52 5.89 -6.56
N GLY A 159 -21.09 6.88 -7.26
CA GLY A 159 -20.43 7.79 -8.19
C GLY A 159 -19.36 8.73 -7.59
N ALA A 160 -18.43 8.20 -6.81
CA ALA A 160 -17.36 8.92 -6.12
C ALA A 160 -16.04 8.17 -6.30
N GLY A 161 -15.52 8.15 -7.54
CA GLY A 161 -14.13 7.81 -7.86
C GLY A 161 -13.66 6.39 -7.51
N THR A 162 -12.53 5.99 -8.09
CA THR A 162 -11.79 4.81 -7.64
C THR A 162 -11.37 5.03 -6.18
N PRO A 163 -11.71 4.15 -5.23
CA PRO A 163 -11.27 4.22 -3.85
C PRO A 163 -9.78 4.45 -3.73
N ALA A 164 -9.40 5.36 -2.83
CA ALA A 164 -8.01 5.79 -2.67
C ALA A 164 -7.03 4.64 -2.44
N TRP A 165 -7.47 3.56 -1.78
CA TRP A 165 -6.67 2.35 -1.61
C TRP A 165 -6.40 1.61 -2.92
N LEU A 166 -7.33 1.56 -3.88
CA LEU A 166 -7.03 1.00 -5.21
C LEU A 166 -6.11 1.90 -6.04
N LEU A 167 -6.07 3.20 -5.74
CA LEU A 167 -5.16 4.14 -6.39
C LEU A 167 -3.73 3.96 -5.89
N SER A 168 -3.53 3.67 -4.60
CA SER A 168 -2.21 3.42 -4.01
C SER A 168 -1.79 1.95 -4.05
N HIS A 169 -2.72 1.01 -3.91
CA HIS A 169 -2.55 -0.44 -3.87
C HIS A 169 -3.50 -1.11 -4.87
N PRO A 170 -3.15 -1.15 -6.17
CA PRO A 170 -4.01 -1.78 -7.16
C PRO A 170 -4.21 -3.26 -6.83
N LYS A 171 -5.48 -3.69 -6.84
CA LYS A 171 -5.86 -5.10 -6.79
C LYS A 171 -5.34 -5.79 -8.05
N THR A 172 -4.71 -6.95 -7.87
CA THR A 172 -4.44 -7.88 -8.96
C THR A 172 -4.89 -9.28 -8.54
N ASP A 173 -5.47 -10.04 -9.46
CA ASP A 173 -5.84 -11.44 -9.19
C ASP A 173 -4.59 -12.27 -8.85
N ASP A 174 -3.43 -11.87 -9.37
CA ASP A 174 -2.12 -12.44 -9.03
C ASP A 174 -1.79 -12.35 -7.54
N ARG A 175 -2.15 -11.25 -6.86
CA ARG A 175 -1.91 -11.09 -5.41
C ARG A 175 -2.77 -12.05 -4.60
N ILE A 176 -4.02 -12.24 -5.00
CA ILE A 176 -4.91 -13.24 -4.38
C ILE A 176 -4.31 -14.64 -4.55
N ALA A 177 -3.92 -15.00 -5.77
CA ALA A 177 -3.33 -16.31 -6.07
C ALA A 177 -2.05 -16.55 -5.26
N ALA A 178 -1.20 -15.53 -5.09
CA ALA A 178 0.01 -15.64 -4.27
C ALA A 178 -0.31 -15.91 -2.79
N ILE A 179 -1.30 -15.23 -2.22
CA ILE A 179 -1.74 -15.44 -0.82
C ILE A 179 -2.31 -16.85 -0.65
N GLU A 180 -3.18 -17.29 -1.57
CA GLU A 180 -3.77 -18.63 -1.53
C GLU A 180 -2.69 -19.73 -1.64
N MET A 181 -1.67 -19.52 -2.47
CA MET A 181 -0.54 -20.43 -2.61
C MET A 181 0.32 -20.48 -1.33
N LEU A 182 0.50 -19.35 -0.63
CA LEU A 182 1.19 -19.33 0.66
C LEU A 182 0.42 -20.13 1.73
N ASP A 183 -0.90 -19.94 1.82
CA ASP A 183 -1.74 -20.66 2.77
C ASP A 183 -1.73 -22.17 2.52
N ALA A 184 -1.81 -22.60 1.25
CA ALA A 184 -1.70 -24.00 0.89
C ALA A 184 -0.36 -24.61 1.35
N ARG A 185 0.76 -23.92 1.09
CA ARG A 185 2.09 -24.37 1.50
C ARG A 185 2.23 -24.49 3.02
N TRP A 186 1.61 -23.61 3.80
CA TRP A 186 1.68 -23.68 5.26
C TRP A 186 0.82 -24.81 5.85
N ARG A 187 -0.24 -25.23 5.16
CA ARG A 187 -1.08 -26.36 5.60
C ARG A 187 -0.43 -27.72 5.34
N GLU A 188 0.52 -27.77 4.40
CA GLU A 188 1.26 -28.99 4.04
C GLU A 188 2.53 -29.21 4.88
N ALA A 189 2.96 -28.19 5.64
CA ALA A 189 4.17 -28.20 6.48
C ALA A 189 3.87 -28.62 7.93
#